data_AF-A0A2V8I354-F1
#
_entry.id   AF-A0A2V8I354-F1
#
_cell.length_a   1.000
_cell.length_b   1.000
_cell.length_c   1.000
_cell.angle_alpha   90.00
_cell.angle_beta   90.00
_cell.angle_gamma   90.00
#
_symmetry.space_group_name_H-M   'P 1'
#
loop_
_entity.id
_entity.type
_entity.pdbx_description
1 polymer ?
#
loop_
_entity_poly.entity_id
_entity_poly.type
_entity_poly.pdbx_seq_one_letter_code
_entity_poly.pdbx_strand_id
1 'polypeptide(L)' 'MPATFINGTKIAEQIKREVASEVETLRQRGIQPGLAVVLVGDDAASSAYVNMKAKACEELGIYSRKLTIPSSVSTEEL' A
#
# COMPACT_ATOMS: atom_id res chain seq x y z
N MET A 1 13.84 -13.03 -33.10
CA MET A 1 13.03 -11.90 -32.60
C MET A 1 13.56 -11.51 -31.23
N PRO A 2 13.89 -10.24 -30.97
CA PRO A 2 14.30 -9.81 -29.63
C PRO A 2 13.10 -9.83 -28.68
N ALA A 3 13.37 -9.96 -27.37
CA ALA A 3 12.33 -9.91 -26.35
C ALA A 3 11.70 -8.51 -26.28
N THR A 4 10.39 -8.46 -26.04
CA THR A 4 9.68 -7.20 -25.80
C THR A 4 10.09 -6.64 -24.44
N PHE A 5 10.54 -5.38 -24.41
CA PHE A 5 10.85 -4.70 -23.17
C PHE A 5 9.57 -4.31 -22.41
N ILE A 6 9.42 -4.82 -21.19
CA ILE A 6 8.31 -4.50 -20.30
C ILE A 6 8.74 -3.39 -19.35
N ASN A 7 8.25 -2.16 -19.59
CA ASN A 7 8.54 -1.02 -18.72
C ASN A 7 7.61 -1.01 -17.50
N GLY A 8 8.05 -1.64 -16.41
CA GLY A 8 7.29 -1.73 -15.17
C GLY A 8 6.90 -0.38 -14.56
N THR A 9 7.73 0.65 -14.71
CA THR A 9 7.43 2.00 -14.20
C THR A 9 6.23 2.61 -14.90
N LYS A 10 6.21 2.60 -16.24
CA LYS A 10 5.08 3.13 -17.03
C LYS A 10 3.78 2.36 -16.73
N ILE A 11 3.88 1.04 -16.59
CA ILE A 11 2.74 0.19 -16.27
C ILE A 11 2.22 0.50 -14.87
N ALA A 12 3.10 0.64 -13.87
CA ALA A 12 2.70 0.99 -12.51
C ALA A 12 2.03 2.36 -12.42
N GLU A 13 2.53 3.37 -13.16
CA GLU A 13 1.88 4.68 -13.24
C GLU A 13 0.48 4.61 -13.85
N GLN A 14 0.30 3.79 -14.89
CA GLN A 14 -1.02 3.57 -15.47
C GLN A 14 -1.98 2.94 -14.46
N ILE A 15 -1.57 1.85 -13.80
CA ILE A 15 -2.37 1.16 -12.79
C ILE A 15 -2.76 2.13 -11.66
N LYS A 16 -1.81 2.95 -11.17
CA LYS A 16 -2.09 3.95 -10.15
C LYS A 16 -3.17 4.95 -10.58
N ARG A 17 -3.15 5.42 -11.83
CA ARG A 17 -4.19 6.34 -12.34
C ARG A 17 -5.57 5.67 -12.39
N GLU A 18 -5.63 4.42 -12.83
CA GLU A 18 -6.87 3.64 -12.88
C GLU A 18 -7.44 3.44 -11.48
N VAL A 19 -6.61 3.00 -10.53
CA VAL A 19 -6.99 2.83 -9.12
C VAL A 19 -7.46 4.13 -8.48
N ALA A 20 -6.79 5.26 -8.73
CA ALA A 20 -7.23 6.55 -8.20
C ALA A 20 -8.65 6.93 -8.65
N SER A 21 -8.99 6.65 -9.91
CA SER A 21 -10.34 6.86 -10.45
C SER A 21 -11.38 5.97 -9.77
N GLU A 22 -11.03 4.71 -9.49
CA GLU A 22 -11.91 3.78 -8.79
C GLU A 22 -12.13 4.18 -7.33
N VAL A 23 -11.07 4.60 -6.63
CA VAL A 23 -11.14 5.10 -5.25
C VAL A 23 -12.06 6.30 -5.16
N GLU A 24 -11.97 7.23 -6.11
CA GLU A 24 -12.87 8.38 -6.18
C GLU A 24 -14.33 7.97 -6.42
N THR A 25 -14.56 7.00 -7.32
CA THR A 25 -15.90 6.45 -7.55
C THR A 25 -16.49 5.83 -6.28
N LEU A 26 -15.68 5.12 -5.49
CA LEU A 26 -16.11 4.55 -4.21
C LEU A 26 -16.40 5.64 -3.18
N ARG A 27 -15.57 6.68 -3.12
CA ARG A 27 -15.79 7.84 -2.24
C ARG A 27 -17.09 8.56 -2.51
N GLN A 28 -17.45 8.75 -3.78
CA GLN A 28 -18.73 9.36 -4.17
C GLN A 28 -19.94 8.53 -3.72
N ARG A 29 -19.75 7.22 -3.51
CA ARG A 29 -20.75 6.31 -2.93
C ARG A 29 -20.70 6.27 -1.40
N GLY A 30 -19.91 7.12 -0.75
CA GLY A 30 -19.71 7.13 0.69
C GLY A 30 -18.81 6.02 1.22
N ILE A 31 -18.08 5.30 0.35
CA ILE A 31 -17.18 4.22 0.73
C ILE A 31 -15.75 4.77 0.71
N GLN A 32 -15.04 4.69 1.83
CA GLN A 32 -13.61 5.00 1.89
C GLN A 32 -12.80 3.69 1.90
N PRO A 33 -12.12 3.34 0.80
CA PRO A 33 -11.20 2.21 0.80
C PRO A 33 -10.05 2.45 1.77
N GLY A 34 -9.56 1.39 2.41
CA GLY A 34 -8.46 1.50 3.35
C GLY A 34 -7.53 0.28 3.37
N LEU A 35 -6.29 0.51 3.77
CA LEU A 35 -5.25 -0.49 3.99
C LEU A 35 -4.73 -0.36 5.43
N ALA A 36 -4.84 -1.45 6.20
CA ALA A 36 -4.18 -1.60 7.48
C ALA A 36 -2.92 -2.47 7.34
N VAL A 37 -1.82 -2.04 7.94
CA VAL A 37 -0.56 -2.79 7.96
C VAL A 37 -0.11 -2.98 9.40
N VAL A 38 0.16 -4.23 9.77
CA VAL A 38 0.75 -4.59 11.05
C VAL A 38 2.23 -4.89 10.83
N LEU A 39 3.10 -4.21 11.57
CA LEU A 39 4.54 -4.40 11.55
C LEU A 39 4.99 -4.83 12.95
N VAL A 40 5.56 -6.02 13.06
CA VAL A 40 6.09 -6.57 14.31
C VAL A 40 7.61 -6.39 14.32
N GLY A 41 8.13 -5.74 15.36
CA GLY A 41 9.54 -5.39 15.50
C GLY A 41 10.00 -4.24 14.59
N ASP A 42 11.32 -4.08 14.50
CA ASP A 42 11.96 -2.87 13.97
C ASP A 42 12.87 -3.15 12.76
N ASP A 43 12.59 -4.21 11.99
CA ASP A 43 13.35 -4.50 10.78
C ASP A 43 13.29 -3.33 9.78
N ALA A 44 14.46 -2.76 9.46
CA ALA A 44 14.57 -1.53 8.69
C ALA A 44 14.04 -1.70 7.25
N ALA A 45 14.27 -2.86 6.64
CA ALA A 45 13.77 -3.16 5.29
C ALA A 45 12.24 -3.21 5.30
N SER A 46 11.66 -3.90 6.27
CA SER A 46 10.20 -4.00 6.47
C SER A 46 9.58 -2.62 6.68
N SER A 47 10.19 -1.78 7.53
CA SER A 47 9.74 -0.40 7.74
C SER A 47 9.74 0.42 6.44
N ALA A 48 10.79 0.32 5.64
CA ALA A 48 10.85 1.00 4.34
C ALA A 48 9.73 0.53 3.40
N TYR A 49 9.50 -0.78 3.27
CA TYR A 49 8.42 -1.32 2.45
C TYR A 49 7.03 -0.87 2.92
N VAL A 50 6.79 -0.86 4.23
CA VAL A 50 5.51 -0.40 4.80
C VAL A 50 5.29 1.09 4.52
N ASN A 51 6.32 1.91 4.65
CA ASN A 51 6.23 3.34 4.34
C ASN A 51 5.97 3.60 2.85
N MET A 52 6.56 2.80 1.95
CA MET A 52 6.25 2.88 0.52
C MET A 52 4.78 2.53 0.22
N LYS A 53 4.22 1.52 0.91
CA LYS A 53 2.79 1.17 0.80
C LYS A 53 1.89 2.29 1.31
N ALA A 54 2.21 2.85 2.48
CA ALA A 54 1.46 3.96 3.07
C ALA A 54 1.44 5.17 2.13
N LYS A 55 2.61 5.55 1.59
CA LYS A 55 2.72 6.65 0.62
C LYS A 55 1.88 6.42 -0.64
N ALA A 56 1.91 5.20 -1.18
CA ALA A 56 1.07 4.86 -2.34
C ALA A 56 -0.43 4.95 -2.02
N CYS A 57 -0.85 4.53 -0.82
CA CYS A 57 -2.24 4.72 -0.39
C CYS A 57 -2.63 6.19 -0.29
N GLU A 58 -1.78 7.03 0.31
CA GLU A 58 -2.00 8.48 0.42
C GLU A 58 -2.11 9.14 -0.96
N GLU A 59 -1.21 8.82 -1.89
CA GLU A 59 -1.22 9.30 -3.28
C GLU A 59 -2.53 8.96 -4.01
N LEU A 60 -3.13 7.81 -3.70
CA LEU A 60 -4.34 7.30 -4.34
C LEU A 60 -5.62 7.68 -3.60
N GLY A 61 -5.52 8.36 -2.45
CA GLY A 61 -6.67 8.69 -1.62
C GLY A 61 -7.22 7.51 -0.80
N ILE A 62 -6.47 6.42 -0.68
CA ILE A 62 -6.81 5.26 0.14
C ILE A 62 -6.44 5.57 1.59
N TYR A 63 -7.35 5.30 2.53
CA TYR A 63 -7.06 5.43 3.96
C TYR A 63 -5.94 4.45 4.36
N SER A 64 -4.88 4.92 5.00
CA SER A 64 -3.79 4.05 5.46
C SER A 64 -3.70 4.05 6.99
N ARG A 65 -3.60 2.86 7.57
CA ARG A 65 -3.35 2.67 9.01
C ARG A 65 -2.13 1.78 9.21
N LYS A 66 -1.14 2.30 9.92
CA LYS A 66 0.04 1.53 10.33
C LYS A 66 -0.05 1.20 11.82
N LEU A 67 0.10 -0.08 12.16
CA LEU A 67 0.17 -0.60 13.52
C LEU A 67 1.56 -1.19 13.70
N THR A 68 2.35 -0.60 14.59
CA THR A 68 3.68 -1.13 14.94
C THR A 68 3.60 -1.78 16.31
N ILE A 69 4.01 -3.04 16.38
CA ILE A 69 3.95 -3.89 17.56
C ILE A 69 5.39 -4.28 17.93
N PRO A 70 5.76 -4.33 19.22
CA PRO A 70 7.09 -4.77 19.64
C PRO A 70 7.42 -6.19 19.15
N SER A 71 8.69 -6.48 18.93
CA SER A 71 9.17 -7.83 18.59
C SER A 71 8.95 -8.87 19.70
N SER A 72 8.65 -8.43 20.92
CA SER A 72 8.37 -9.29 22.07
C SER A 72 6.94 -9.82 22.13
N VAL A 73 6.07 -9.42 21.20
CA VAL A 73 4.66 -9.87 21.15
C VAL A 73 4.59 -11.38 20.96
N SER A 74 3.69 -12.05 21.68
CA SER A 74 3.44 -13.48 21.48
C SER A 74 2.54 -13.72 20.28
N THR A 75 2.54 -14.95 19.76
CA THR A 75 1.63 -15.33 18.67
C THR A 75 0.16 -15.25 19.09
N GLU A 76 -0.14 -15.50 20.37
CA GLU A 76 -1.49 -15.41 20.93
C GLU A 76 -1.99 -13.97 21.07
N GLU A 77 -1.09 -12.99 21.13
CA GLU A 77 -1.39 -11.55 21.24
C GLU A 77 -1.56 -10.85 19.88
N LEU A 78 -1.24 -11.53 18.77
CA LEU A 78 -1.37 -11.06 17.38
C LEU A 78 -2.73 -11.42 16.75
#